data_AF-A0A0M0HY13-F1
#
_entry.id   AF-A0A0M0HY13-F1
#
_cell.length_a   1.000
_cell.length_b   1.000
_cell.length_c   1.000
_cell.angle_alpha   90.00
_cell.angle_beta   90.00
_cell.angle_gamma   90.00
#
_symmetry.space_group_name_H-M   'P 1'
#
loop_
_entity.id
_entity.type
_entity.pdbx_description
1 polymer ?
#
loop_
_entity_poly.entity_id
_entity_poly.type
_entity_poly.pdbx_seq_one_letter_code
_entity_poly.pdbx_strand_id
1 'polypeptide(L)'
;MEKPKLIQRFAERFSVDPNKLFDTLKATAFKQRDGSAPTNEQMMALLVVADQYGLNPFTKEIFAFPDKQAGIIPVVGVDGWSRIINQHDQFDGMEFKTSENKVSLDGAKECPEWMECIIYRRDRSHPVKITEYLDEVYRPPFEGNGKNGPYRVDGPWQTHTKRMLRHKSMIQCSRIAFGFVGIFDQDEAERIIEGQATHVVEPSVIPPEQVDDRTRGLVYKLIERAEASNAWNSALEYANEHFQGVELTFAKQEIFNAQQQAAKALTQPLAS
;
A
#
# COMPACT_ATOMS: atom_id res chain seq x y z
N MET A 1 -12.93 -32.40 -19.58
CA MET A 1 -12.15 -31.35 -20.27
C MET A 1 -11.02 -30.93 -19.36
N GLU A 2 -9.79 -30.90 -19.86
CA GLU A 2 -8.64 -30.35 -19.15
C GLU A 2 -8.89 -28.84 -18.94
N LYS A 3 -8.71 -28.32 -17.72
CA LYS A 3 -8.93 -26.88 -17.46
C LYS A 3 -7.80 -26.10 -18.15
N PRO A 4 -8.09 -25.10 -18.99
CA PRO A 4 -7.04 -24.28 -19.61
C PRO A 4 -6.19 -23.59 -18.54
N LYS A 5 -4.89 -23.45 -18.83
CA LYS A 5 -3.95 -22.70 -17.98
C LYS A 5 -4.44 -21.25 -17.83
N LEU A 6 -4.13 -20.58 -16.71
CA LEU A 6 -4.63 -19.23 -16.39
C LEU A 6 -4.51 -18.23 -17.55
N ILE A 7 -3.34 -18.16 -18.17
CA ILE A 7 -3.07 -17.24 -19.30
C ILE A 7 -3.98 -17.58 -20.49
N GLN A 8 -4.22 -18.86 -20.76
CA GLN A 8 -5.10 -19.31 -21.83
C GLN A 8 -6.56 -18.92 -21.56
N ARG A 9 -7.05 -19.03 -20.32
CA ARG A 9 -8.40 -18.55 -19.96
C ARG A 9 -8.58 -17.05 -20.21
N PHE A 10 -7.58 -16.25 -19.86
CA PHE A 10 -7.61 -14.82 -20.12
C PHE A 10 -7.58 -14.54 -21.62
N ALA A 11 -6.71 -15.23 -22.35
CA ALA A 11 -6.56 -15.07 -23.78
C ALA A 11 -7.87 -15.41 -24.51
N GLU A 12 -8.53 -16.51 -24.14
CA GLU A 12 -9.85 -16.89 -24.63
C GLU A 12 -10.93 -15.85 -24.25
N ARG A 13 -10.93 -15.38 -23.00
CA ARG A 13 -11.89 -14.36 -22.52
C ARG A 13 -11.81 -13.05 -23.29
N PHE A 14 -10.61 -12.64 -23.69
CA PHE A 14 -10.39 -11.39 -24.42
C PHE A 14 -10.23 -11.59 -25.94
N SER A 15 -10.34 -12.82 -26.43
CA SER A 15 -10.13 -13.19 -27.84
C SER A 15 -8.77 -12.71 -28.39
N VAL A 16 -7.69 -12.91 -27.63
CA VAL A 16 -6.32 -12.51 -28.00
C VAL A 16 -5.36 -13.68 -27.96
N ASP A 17 -4.19 -13.50 -28.60
CA ASP A 17 -3.10 -14.48 -28.55
C ASP A 17 -2.53 -14.62 -27.12
N PRO A 18 -2.44 -15.84 -26.55
CA PRO A 18 -1.97 -16.04 -25.18
C PRO A 18 -0.54 -15.56 -24.91
N ASN A 19 0.36 -15.70 -25.89
CA ASN A 19 1.76 -15.29 -25.72
C ASN A 19 1.87 -13.77 -25.71
N LYS A 20 1.12 -13.09 -26.59
CA LYS A 20 1.11 -11.62 -26.65
C LYS A 20 0.36 -10.98 -25.49
N LEU A 21 -0.64 -11.65 -24.93
CA LEU A 21 -1.44 -11.11 -23.81
C LEU A 21 -0.54 -10.76 -22.62
N PHE A 22 0.34 -11.68 -22.22
CA PHE A 22 1.16 -11.53 -21.02
C PHE A 22 2.10 -10.33 -21.13
N ASP A 23 2.80 -10.21 -22.26
CA ASP A 23 3.70 -9.09 -22.54
C ASP A 23 2.95 -7.76 -22.66
N THR A 24 1.77 -7.77 -23.30
CA THR A 24 0.93 -6.58 -23.44
C THR A 24 0.49 -6.05 -22.09
N LEU A 25 0.02 -6.93 -21.20
CA LEU A 25 -0.41 -6.54 -19.87
C LEU A 25 0.74 -5.98 -19.02
N LYS A 26 1.95 -6.56 -19.11
CA LYS A 26 3.14 -6.02 -18.45
C LYS A 26 3.51 -4.63 -18.96
N ALA A 27 3.43 -4.42 -20.27
CA ALA A 27 3.81 -3.15 -20.91
C ALA A 27 2.76 -2.04 -20.74
N THR A 28 1.51 -2.40 -20.44
CA THR A 28 0.37 -1.46 -20.40
C THR A 28 -0.30 -1.43 -19.03
N ALA A 29 -1.23 -2.35 -18.78
CA ALA A 29 -2.11 -2.37 -17.61
C ALA A 29 -1.37 -2.44 -16.26
N PHE A 30 -0.21 -3.08 -16.23
CA PHE A 30 0.57 -3.30 -15.01
C PHE A 30 1.95 -2.65 -15.00
N LYS A 31 2.18 -1.67 -15.88
CA LYS A 31 3.43 -0.91 -15.89
C LYS A 31 3.59 -0.12 -14.59
N GLN A 32 4.75 -0.22 -13.94
CA GLN A 32 5.03 0.49 -12.70
C GLN A 32 5.33 1.97 -12.97
N ARG A 33 5.22 2.83 -11.94
CA ARG A 33 5.40 4.29 -12.06
C ARG A 33 6.80 4.69 -12.55
N ASP A 34 7.81 3.91 -12.22
CA ASP A 34 9.20 4.07 -12.67
C ASP A 34 9.44 3.56 -14.11
N GLY A 35 8.39 3.02 -14.74
CA GLY A 35 8.43 2.49 -16.09
C GLY A 35 8.90 1.04 -16.18
N SER A 36 9.24 0.41 -15.05
CA SER A 36 9.60 -1.01 -15.00
C SER A 36 8.38 -1.92 -15.19
N ALA A 37 8.65 -3.14 -15.66
CA ALA A 37 7.65 -4.17 -15.81
C ALA A 37 7.66 -5.09 -14.58
N PRO A 38 6.48 -5.56 -14.10
CA PRO A 38 6.43 -6.47 -12.98
C PRO A 38 7.12 -7.80 -13.32
N THR A 39 7.65 -8.47 -12.29
CA THR A 39 8.20 -9.83 -12.41
C THR A 39 7.11 -10.81 -12.84
N ASN A 40 7.50 -12.02 -13.26
CA ASN A 40 6.53 -13.03 -13.69
C ASN A 40 5.63 -13.46 -12.52
N GLU A 41 6.20 -13.57 -11.33
CA GLU A 41 5.53 -13.98 -10.09
C GLU A 41 4.48 -12.95 -9.67
N GLN A 42 4.86 -11.67 -9.72
CA GLN A 42 3.96 -10.54 -9.47
C GLN A 42 2.81 -10.49 -10.49
N MET A 43 3.15 -10.63 -11.76
CA MET A 43 2.16 -10.68 -12.83
C MET A 43 1.16 -11.83 -12.63
N MET A 44 1.65 -13.00 -12.24
CA MET A 44 0.81 -14.15 -11.93
C MET A 44 -0.09 -13.89 -10.71
N ALA A 45 0.41 -13.27 -9.64
CA ALA A 45 -0.39 -12.92 -8.48
C ALA A 45 -1.58 -12.01 -8.84
N LEU A 46 -1.36 -11.00 -9.69
CA LEU A 46 -2.42 -10.12 -10.19
C LEU A 46 -3.45 -10.86 -11.03
N LEU A 47 -2.98 -11.70 -11.96
CA LEU A 47 -3.87 -12.45 -12.85
C LEU A 47 -4.74 -13.45 -12.09
N VAL A 48 -4.21 -14.07 -11.01
CA VAL A 48 -4.99 -14.97 -10.15
C VAL A 48 -6.16 -14.22 -9.51
N VAL A 49 -5.92 -13.02 -8.96
CA VAL A 49 -6.98 -12.19 -8.36
C VAL A 49 -7.97 -11.71 -9.42
N ALA A 50 -7.46 -11.28 -10.58
CA ALA A 50 -8.30 -10.84 -11.69
C ALA A 50 -9.22 -11.98 -12.20
N ASP A 51 -8.72 -13.22 -12.24
CA ASP A 51 -9.48 -14.40 -12.62
C ASP A 51 -10.58 -14.71 -11.59
N GLN A 52 -10.18 -14.77 -10.31
CA GLN A 52 -11.04 -15.12 -9.19
C GLN A 52 -12.30 -14.24 -9.15
N TYR A 53 -12.14 -12.95 -9.43
CA TYR A 53 -13.22 -11.97 -9.39
C TYR A 53 -13.75 -11.57 -10.76
N GLY A 54 -13.28 -12.18 -11.85
CA GLY A 54 -13.71 -11.82 -13.19
C GLY A 54 -13.45 -10.34 -13.55
N LEU A 55 -12.37 -9.77 -13.02
CA LEU A 55 -11.97 -8.38 -13.27
C LEU A 55 -11.23 -8.25 -14.60
N ASN A 56 -11.27 -7.06 -15.19
CA ASN A 56 -10.62 -6.72 -16.44
C ASN A 56 -9.42 -5.76 -16.21
N PRO A 57 -8.18 -6.25 -16.37
CA PRO A 57 -6.99 -5.41 -16.24
C PRO A 57 -6.92 -4.26 -17.25
N PHE A 58 -7.45 -4.43 -18.46
CA PHE A 58 -7.34 -3.43 -19.53
C PHE A 58 -8.17 -2.18 -19.26
N THR A 59 -9.24 -2.31 -18.49
CA THR A 59 -10.13 -1.20 -18.09
C THR A 59 -9.79 -0.64 -16.71
N LYS A 60 -8.66 -1.05 -16.12
CA LYS A 60 -8.22 -0.67 -14.76
C LYS A 60 -9.22 -1.05 -13.66
N GLU A 61 -10.03 -2.09 -13.89
CA GLU A 61 -10.82 -2.69 -12.80
C GLU A 61 -9.92 -3.31 -11.73
N ILE A 62 -8.72 -3.77 -12.13
CA ILE A 62 -7.62 -4.18 -11.26
C ILE A 62 -6.29 -3.64 -11.80
N PHE A 63 -5.43 -3.15 -10.92
CA PHE A 63 -4.09 -2.65 -11.28
C PHE A 63 -3.07 -2.95 -10.19
N ALA A 64 -1.79 -2.84 -10.56
CA ALA A 64 -0.66 -3.05 -9.65
C ALA A 64 -0.35 -1.77 -8.88
N PHE A 65 -0.38 -1.83 -7.55
CA PHE A 65 0.13 -0.76 -6.70
C PHE A 65 1.53 -1.15 -6.17
N PRO A 66 2.57 -0.32 -6.36
CA PRO A 66 3.92 -0.66 -5.97
C PRO A 66 4.07 -0.67 -4.45
N ASP A 67 4.70 -1.72 -3.93
CA ASP A 67 5.12 -1.81 -2.54
C ASP A 67 6.54 -1.22 -2.35
N LYS A 68 6.88 -0.78 -1.13
CA LYS A 68 8.20 -0.28 -0.74
C LYS A 68 9.32 -1.31 -0.92
N GLN A 69 9.03 -2.60 -0.77
CA GLN A 69 10.01 -3.68 -0.91
C GLN A 69 10.06 -4.27 -2.34
N ALA A 70 9.80 -3.45 -3.35
CA ALA A 70 9.71 -3.87 -4.76
C ALA A 70 8.65 -4.96 -5.03
N GLY A 71 7.71 -5.17 -4.09
CA GLY A 71 6.51 -5.99 -4.25
C GLY A 71 5.40 -5.27 -5.00
N ILE A 72 4.27 -5.94 -5.20
CA ILE A 72 3.05 -5.32 -5.71
C ILE A 72 1.84 -5.73 -4.87
N ILE A 73 0.91 -4.79 -4.71
CA ILE A 73 -0.39 -5.01 -4.07
C ILE A 73 -1.45 -4.95 -5.17
N PRO A 74 -2.27 -6.00 -5.36
CA PRO A 74 -3.42 -5.96 -6.25
C PRO A 74 -4.47 -4.97 -5.73
N VAL A 75 -4.71 -3.89 -6.48
CA VAL A 75 -5.73 -2.89 -6.14
C VAL A 75 -6.89 -2.99 -7.12
N VAL A 76 -8.10 -3.04 -6.58
CA VAL A 76 -9.35 -3.05 -7.33
C VAL A 76 -9.91 -1.63 -7.35
N GLY A 77 -10.09 -1.10 -8.56
CA GLY A 77 -10.69 0.22 -8.76
C GLY A 77 -12.18 0.22 -8.44
N VAL A 78 -12.77 1.41 -8.29
CA VAL A 78 -14.22 1.56 -8.01
C VAL A 78 -15.08 0.85 -9.06
N ASP A 79 -14.67 0.89 -10.34
CA ASP A 79 -15.37 0.19 -11.42
C ASP A 79 -15.26 -1.34 -11.28
N GLY A 80 -14.12 -1.85 -10.80
CA GLY A 80 -13.93 -3.26 -10.48
C GLY A 80 -14.85 -3.70 -9.33
N TRP A 81 -14.93 -2.92 -8.26
CA TRP A 81 -15.87 -3.15 -7.16
C TRP A 81 -17.32 -3.13 -7.65
N SER A 82 -17.69 -2.11 -8.43
CA SER A 82 -19.03 -2.01 -9.03
C SER A 82 -19.36 -3.24 -9.88
N ARG A 83 -18.42 -3.71 -10.71
CA ARG A 83 -18.61 -4.91 -11.53
C ARG A 83 -18.88 -6.14 -10.69
N ILE A 84 -18.04 -6.44 -9.70
CA ILE A 84 -18.16 -7.68 -8.92
C ILE A 84 -19.43 -7.69 -8.06
N ILE A 85 -19.88 -6.51 -7.60
CA ILE A 85 -21.16 -6.37 -6.89
C ILE A 85 -22.33 -6.64 -7.86
N ASN A 86 -22.35 -5.97 -9.01
CA ASN A 86 -23.45 -6.10 -9.97
C ASN A 86 -23.54 -7.47 -10.64
N GLN A 87 -22.42 -8.21 -10.72
CA GLN A 87 -22.38 -9.57 -11.27
C GLN A 87 -22.68 -10.65 -10.24
N HIS A 88 -22.78 -10.31 -8.95
CA HIS A 88 -23.05 -11.29 -7.92
C HIS A 88 -24.52 -11.76 -7.98
N ASP A 89 -24.75 -13.06 -8.17
CA ASP A 89 -26.09 -13.65 -8.36
C ASP A 89 -27.10 -13.30 -7.25
N GLN A 90 -26.61 -13.11 -6.03
CA GLN A 90 -27.44 -12.76 -4.87
C GLN A 90 -27.63 -11.26 -4.66
N PHE A 91 -27.01 -10.38 -5.45
CA PHE A 91 -27.18 -8.94 -5.28
C PHE A 91 -28.59 -8.50 -5.67
N ASP A 92 -29.30 -7.86 -4.74
CA ASP A 92 -30.68 -7.41 -4.91
C ASP A 92 -30.88 -5.91 -4.65
N GLY A 93 -29.83 -5.13 -4.92
CA GLY A 93 -29.85 -3.69 -4.76
C GLY A 93 -29.09 -3.19 -3.53
N MET A 94 -28.88 -1.89 -3.53
CA MET A 94 -28.09 -1.16 -2.55
C MET A 94 -28.67 0.23 -2.33
N GLU A 95 -28.70 0.68 -1.09
CA GLU A 95 -29.08 2.04 -0.72
C GLU A 95 -28.01 2.67 0.17
N PHE A 96 -28.02 4.00 0.24
CA PHE A 96 -27.13 4.77 1.11
C PHE A 96 -27.94 5.66 2.03
N LYS A 97 -27.55 5.70 3.30
CA LYS A 97 -28.00 6.69 4.28
C LYS A 97 -26.83 7.54 4.72
N THR A 98 -27.09 8.77 5.09
CA THR A 98 -26.05 9.72 5.53
C THR A 98 -26.50 10.44 6.78
N SER A 99 -25.54 10.86 7.59
CA SER A 99 -25.80 11.79 8.69
C SER A 99 -26.43 13.09 8.19
N GLU A 100 -27.37 13.64 8.95
CA GLU A 100 -27.84 15.02 8.77
C GLU A 100 -26.74 16.02 9.16
N ASN A 101 -25.89 15.64 10.12
CA ASN A 101 -24.72 16.43 10.51
C ASN A 101 -23.67 16.38 9.41
N LYS A 102 -23.11 17.55 9.13
CA LYS A 102 -22.00 17.71 8.20
C LYS A 102 -20.79 18.27 8.89
N VAL A 103 -19.64 17.80 8.47
CA VAL A 103 -18.33 18.21 8.97
C VAL A 103 -17.43 18.61 7.80
N SER A 104 -16.39 19.37 8.10
CA SER A 104 -15.35 19.74 7.14
C SER A 104 -14.00 19.51 7.79
N LEU A 105 -13.27 18.50 7.32
CA LEU A 105 -11.90 18.21 7.74
C LEU A 105 -10.91 19.05 6.92
N ASP A 106 -9.63 19.05 7.32
CA ASP A 106 -8.59 19.83 6.62
C ASP A 106 -8.51 19.48 5.13
N GLY A 107 -8.75 20.47 4.26
CA GLY A 107 -8.81 20.31 2.80
C GLY A 107 -10.05 19.61 2.26
N ALA A 108 -10.92 19.08 3.12
CA ALA A 108 -12.14 18.39 2.70
C ALA A 108 -13.21 19.40 2.29
N LYS A 109 -14.07 19.02 1.34
CA LYS A 109 -15.35 19.69 1.17
C LYS A 109 -16.28 19.25 2.27
N GLU A 110 -17.21 20.12 2.66
CA GLU A 110 -18.30 19.79 3.59
C GLU A 110 -18.92 18.43 3.23
N CYS A 111 -19.03 17.51 4.18
CA CYS A 111 -19.46 16.13 3.94
C CYS A 111 -20.24 15.60 5.14
N PRO A 112 -21.21 14.68 4.97
CA PRO A 112 -21.82 13.99 6.10
C PRO A 112 -20.76 13.36 7.00
N GLU A 113 -20.98 13.39 8.31
CA GLU A 113 -20.09 12.77 9.31
C GLU A 113 -19.87 11.27 9.06
N TRP A 114 -20.91 10.59 8.60
CA TRP A 114 -20.87 9.17 8.25
C TRP A 114 -21.79 8.88 7.07
N MET A 115 -21.54 7.73 6.44
CA MET A 115 -22.41 7.16 5.42
C MET A 115 -22.58 5.66 5.69
N GLU A 116 -23.84 5.21 5.71
CA GLU A 116 -24.21 3.81 5.81
C GLU A 116 -24.55 3.29 4.42
N CYS A 117 -23.88 2.20 4.02
CA CYS A 117 -24.26 1.42 2.86
C CYS A 117 -25.08 0.22 3.33
N ILE A 118 -26.20 -0.03 2.66
CA ILE A 118 -27.11 -1.13 2.95
C ILE A 118 -27.26 -1.95 1.68
N ILE A 119 -26.86 -3.22 1.75
CA ILE A 119 -26.95 -4.16 0.62
C ILE A 119 -28.03 -5.21 0.92
N TYR A 120 -28.94 -5.36 -0.03
CA TYR A 120 -29.97 -6.39 -0.03
C TYR A 120 -29.51 -7.61 -0.81
N ARG A 121 -29.82 -8.79 -0.27
CA ARG A 121 -29.49 -10.07 -0.87
C ARG A 121 -30.74 -10.92 -1.02
N ARG A 122 -30.88 -11.59 -2.18
CA ARG A 122 -32.04 -12.45 -2.48
C ARG A 122 -32.17 -13.63 -1.52
N ASP A 123 -31.05 -14.13 -1.02
CA ASP A 123 -30.98 -15.29 -0.14
C ASP A 123 -31.05 -14.96 1.36
N ARG A 124 -31.34 -13.70 1.73
CA ARG A 124 -31.40 -13.27 3.14
C ARG A 124 -32.64 -12.45 3.42
N SER A 125 -33.22 -12.61 4.60
CA SER A 125 -34.37 -11.82 5.05
C SER A 125 -34.00 -10.45 5.60
N HIS A 126 -32.73 -10.22 5.95
CA HIS A 126 -32.23 -8.98 6.51
C HIS A 126 -31.04 -8.48 5.68
N PRO A 127 -30.97 -7.17 5.39
CA PRO A 127 -29.85 -6.61 4.66
C PRO A 127 -28.58 -6.55 5.51
N VAL A 128 -27.44 -6.49 4.83
CA VAL A 128 -26.16 -6.15 5.46
C VAL A 128 -26.03 -4.63 5.49
N LYS A 129 -25.67 -4.08 6.64
CA LYS A 129 -25.51 -2.63 6.84
C LYS A 129 -24.14 -2.35 7.42
N ILE A 130 -23.38 -1.47 6.78
CA ILE A 130 -22.06 -1.05 7.25
C ILE A 130 -21.99 0.47 7.15
N THR A 131 -21.57 1.09 8.26
CA THR A 131 -21.39 2.54 8.37
C THR A 131 -19.92 2.85 8.41
N GLU A 132 -19.48 3.75 7.54
CA GLU A 132 -18.14 4.32 7.55
C GLU A 132 -18.21 5.78 8.03
N TYR A 133 -17.28 6.16 8.89
CA TYR A 133 -17.17 7.53 9.42
C TYR A 133 -16.10 8.30 8.68
N LEU A 134 -16.40 9.55 8.33
CA LEU A 134 -15.53 10.38 7.50
C LEU A 134 -14.17 10.60 8.17
N ASP A 135 -14.13 10.87 9.47
CA ASP A 135 -12.90 11.09 10.23
C ASP A 135 -11.98 9.87 10.27
N GLU A 136 -12.52 8.65 10.20
CA GLU A 136 -11.74 7.42 10.13
C GLU A 136 -11.19 7.12 8.73
N VAL A 137 -11.97 7.40 7.68
CA VAL A 137 -11.62 7.00 6.31
C VAL A 137 -10.95 8.10 5.50
N TYR A 138 -11.11 9.36 5.90
CA TYR A 138 -10.60 10.51 5.16
C TYR A 138 -9.08 10.48 5.06
N ARG A 139 -8.57 10.89 3.88
CA ARG A 139 -7.15 11.16 3.68
C ARG A 139 -6.92 12.66 3.52
N PRO A 140 -6.06 13.28 4.36
CA PRO A 140 -5.69 14.67 4.19
C PRO A 140 -4.86 14.87 2.90
N PRO A 141 -4.70 16.13 2.45
CA PRO A 141 -3.80 16.43 1.35
C PRO A 141 -2.38 15.93 1.63
N PHE A 142 -1.68 15.51 0.58
CA PHE A 142 -0.33 15.04 0.75
C PHE A 142 0.60 16.24 0.95
N GLU A 143 1.31 16.25 2.07
CA GLU A 143 2.30 17.27 2.41
C GLU A 143 3.70 16.68 2.45
N GLY A 144 4.68 17.44 1.98
CA GLY A 144 6.08 17.04 2.02
C GLY A 144 7.03 18.20 1.84
N ASN A 145 8.31 17.95 2.04
CA ASN A 145 9.38 18.91 1.79
C ASN A 145 10.11 18.52 0.50
N GLY A 146 9.94 19.32 -0.53
CA GLY A 146 10.59 19.16 -1.82
C GLY A 146 11.87 20.00 -1.91
N LYS A 147 12.59 19.87 -3.04
CA LYS A 147 13.78 20.68 -3.33
C LYS A 147 13.52 22.20 -3.28
N ASN A 148 12.28 22.62 -3.48
CA ASN A 148 11.85 24.02 -3.51
C ASN A 148 11.07 24.45 -2.24
N GLY A 149 11.18 23.70 -1.14
CA GLY A 149 10.47 23.95 0.11
C GLY A 149 9.24 23.06 0.33
N PRO A 150 8.42 23.37 1.35
CA PRO A 150 7.22 22.61 1.65
C PRO A 150 6.22 22.70 0.49
N TYR A 151 5.59 21.57 0.16
CA TYR A 151 4.54 21.49 -0.84
C TYR A 151 3.34 20.70 -0.29
N ARG A 152 2.16 21.04 -0.80
CA ARG A 152 0.88 20.40 -0.49
C ARG A 152 0.18 20.07 -1.79
N VAL A 153 -0.26 18.82 -1.94
CA VAL A 153 -0.94 18.32 -3.14
C VAL A 153 -2.31 17.81 -2.77
N ASP A 154 -3.32 18.39 -3.40
CA ASP A 154 -4.70 17.95 -3.27
C ASP A 154 -4.94 16.64 -4.02
N GLY A 155 -5.60 15.70 -3.35
CA GLY A 155 -5.98 14.41 -3.90
C GLY A 155 -7.48 14.27 -4.20
N PRO A 156 -7.94 13.04 -4.50
CA PRO A 156 -9.35 12.75 -4.75
C PRO A 156 -10.27 13.14 -3.58
N TRP A 157 -9.79 12.98 -2.35
CA TRP A 157 -10.53 13.32 -1.14
C TRP A 157 -10.84 14.82 -1.00
N GLN A 158 -9.98 15.70 -1.52
CA GLN A 158 -10.16 17.15 -1.49
C GLN A 158 -11.13 17.62 -2.58
N THR A 159 -11.10 16.98 -3.74
CA THR A 159 -11.96 17.36 -4.87
C THR A 159 -13.36 16.73 -4.81
N HIS A 160 -13.48 15.51 -4.26
CA HIS A 160 -14.68 14.68 -4.31
C HIS A 160 -14.99 13.96 -2.98
N THR A 161 -14.83 14.64 -1.84
CA THR A 161 -14.99 14.09 -0.47
C THR A 161 -16.20 13.18 -0.29
N LYS A 162 -17.41 13.65 -0.62
CA LYS A 162 -18.66 12.87 -0.47
C LYS A 162 -18.69 11.60 -1.33
N ARG A 163 -18.11 11.66 -2.53
CA ARG A 163 -18.04 10.52 -3.45
C ARG A 163 -17.06 9.48 -2.93
N MET A 164 -15.92 9.92 -2.38
CA MET A 164 -14.94 9.03 -1.76
C MET A 164 -15.53 8.31 -0.55
N LEU A 165 -16.21 9.03 0.35
CA LEU A 165 -16.91 8.41 1.49
C LEU A 165 -17.93 7.35 1.04
N ARG A 166 -18.71 7.64 -0.01
CA ARG A 166 -19.62 6.67 -0.62
C ARG A 166 -18.91 5.44 -1.15
N HIS A 167 -17.77 5.61 -1.82
CA HIS A 167 -17.00 4.47 -2.33
C HIS A 167 -16.48 3.59 -1.19
N LYS A 168 -15.95 4.18 -0.10
CA LYS A 168 -15.51 3.42 1.08
C LYS A 168 -16.66 2.62 1.69
N SER A 169 -17.82 3.26 1.88
CA SER A 169 -19.03 2.63 2.43
C SER A 169 -19.51 1.47 1.55
N MET A 170 -19.55 1.67 0.23
CA MET A 170 -19.90 0.63 -0.75
C MET A 170 -18.95 -0.56 -0.67
N ILE A 171 -17.64 -0.29 -0.65
CA ILE A 171 -16.59 -1.32 -0.65
C ILE A 171 -16.67 -2.15 0.62
N GLN A 172 -16.66 -1.54 1.81
CA GLN A 172 -16.69 -2.27 3.07
C GLN A 172 -18.00 -3.06 3.24
N CYS A 173 -19.14 -2.47 2.89
CA CYS A 173 -20.41 -3.21 2.92
C CYS A 173 -20.41 -4.41 1.96
N SER A 174 -19.87 -4.25 0.75
CA SER A 174 -19.81 -5.33 -0.24
C SER A 174 -18.90 -6.48 0.19
N ARG A 175 -17.80 -6.19 0.90
CA ARG A 175 -16.91 -7.22 1.47
C ARG A 175 -17.66 -8.11 2.43
N ILE A 176 -18.40 -7.53 3.36
CA ILE A 176 -19.18 -8.29 4.36
C ILE A 176 -20.40 -8.95 3.69
N ALA A 177 -21.04 -8.25 2.76
CA ALA A 177 -22.21 -8.76 2.07
C ALA A 177 -21.89 -9.96 1.20
N PHE A 178 -20.76 -10.01 0.50
CA PHE A 178 -20.45 -11.05 -0.49
C PHE A 178 -19.23 -11.91 -0.16
N GLY A 179 -18.51 -11.61 0.92
CA GLY A 179 -17.30 -12.34 1.30
C GLY A 179 -16.10 -12.04 0.40
N PHE A 180 -16.02 -10.84 -0.18
CA PHE A 180 -14.88 -10.45 -1.01
C PHE A 180 -13.62 -10.27 -0.14
N VAL A 181 -12.60 -11.10 -0.40
CA VAL A 181 -11.34 -11.18 0.37
C VAL A 181 -10.11 -11.05 -0.53
N GLY A 182 -8.98 -10.60 0.03
CA GLY A 182 -7.70 -10.55 -0.70
C GLY A 182 -7.60 -9.51 -1.82
N ILE A 183 -8.57 -8.58 -1.88
CA ILE A 183 -8.54 -7.40 -2.74
C ILE A 183 -8.56 -6.15 -1.87
N PHE A 184 -8.01 -5.04 -2.35
CA PHE A 184 -7.92 -3.76 -1.63
C PHE A 184 -8.34 -2.63 -2.55
N ASP A 185 -8.92 -1.57 -1.98
CA ASP A 185 -8.96 -0.27 -2.66
C ASP A 185 -7.64 0.47 -2.51
N GLN A 186 -7.47 1.56 -3.25
CA GLN A 186 -6.21 2.30 -3.29
C GLN A 186 -5.84 2.88 -1.92
N ASP A 187 -6.80 3.40 -1.15
CA ASP A 187 -6.50 3.99 0.15
C ASP A 187 -6.03 2.91 1.14
N GLU A 188 -6.63 1.71 1.08
CA GLU A 188 -6.20 0.55 1.88
C GLU A 188 -4.78 0.12 1.50
N ALA A 189 -4.45 0.03 0.21
CA ALA A 189 -3.11 -0.32 -0.23
C ALA A 189 -2.05 0.70 0.22
N GLU A 190 -2.36 1.98 0.13
CA GLU A 190 -1.50 3.05 0.64
C GLU A 190 -1.33 2.96 2.16
N ARG A 191 -2.40 2.65 2.92
CA ARG A 191 -2.32 2.43 4.37
C ARG A 191 -1.47 1.21 4.73
N ILE A 192 -1.55 0.12 3.96
CA ILE A 192 -0.68 -1.05 4.14
C ILE A 192 0.79 -0.62 4.00
N ILE A 193 1.10 0.20 3.01
CA ILE A 193 2.46 0.70 2.78
C ILE A 193 2.93 1.68 3.86
N GLU A 194 2.03 2.50 4.40
CA GLU A 194 2.29 3.38 5.56
C GLU A 194 2.49 2.55 6.84
N GLY A 195 1.66 1.53 7.05
CA GLY A 195 1.73 0.57 8.15
C GLY A 195 3.02 -0.26 8.14
N GLN A 196 3.48 -0.69 6.97
CA GLN A 196 4.78 -1.33 6.81
C GLN A 196 5.95 -0.37 7.06
N ALA A 197 5.77 0.94 6.88
CA ALA A 197 6.76 1.94 7.29
C ALA A 197 6.82 2.10 8.81
N THR A 198 5.71 1.85 9.51
CA THR A 198 5.65 1.90 10.98
C THR A 198 6.10 0.58 11.60
N HIS A 199 5.95 -0.53 10.88
CA HIS A 199 6.70 -1.76 11.12
C HIS A 199 8.10 -1.71 10.47
N VAL A 200 8.87 -0.66 10.77
CA VAL A 200 10.28 -0.95 11.03
C VAL A 200 10.22 -1.88 12.24
N VAL A 201 10.44 -3.18 12.01
CA VAL A 201 10.78 -4.15 13.04
C VAL A 201 11.61 -3.37 14.04
N GLU A 202 11.13 -3.16 15.28
CA GLU A 202 12.00 -2.67 16.35
C GLU A 202 13.23 -3.53 16.21
N PRO A 203 14.38 -2.97 15.78
CA PRO A 203 15.49 -3.78 15.35
C PRO A 203 15.77 -4.70 16.52
N SER A 204 15.64 -6.00 16.30
CA SER A 204 15.89 -7.00 17.33
C SER A 204 17.22 -6.59 17.95
N VAL A 205 17.20 -6.06 19.17
CA VAL A 205 18.37 -5.44 19.75
C VAL A 205 19.36 -6.57 19.91
N ILE A 206 20.36 -6.63 19.03
CA ILE A 206 21.42 -7.63 19.11
C ILE A 206 22.31 -7.17 20.26
N PRO A 207 22.30 -7.86 21.41
CA PRO A 207 23.19 -7.51 22.50
C PRO A 207 24.64 -7.66 22.02
N PRO A 208 25.55 -6.76 22.40
CA PRO A 208 26.95 -6.83 21.98
C PRO A 208 27.61 -8.18 22.29
N GLU A 209 27.11 -8.97 23.25
CA GLU A 209 27.64 -10.28 23.60
C GLU A 209 27.36 -11.36 22.53
N GLN A 210 26.43 -11.11 21.60
CA GLN A 210 26.09 -12.04 20.51
C GLN A 210 26.97 -11.86 19.25
N VAL A 211 27.87 -10.87 19.26
CA VAL A 211 28.77 -10.56 18.15
C VAL A 211 30.22 -10.63 18.65
N ASP A 212 31.10 -11.21 17.84
CA ASP A 212 32.50 -11.37 18.23
C ASP A 212 33.22 -10.02 18.37
N ASP A 213 34.28 -10.00 19.19
CA ASP A 213 35.05 -8.79 19.52
C ASP A 213 35.65 -8.10 18.29
N ARG A 214 36.02 -8.86 17.26
CA ARG A 214 36.62 -8.30 16.04
C ARG A 214 35.56 -7.56 15.24
N THR A 215 34.39 -8.15 15.04
CA THR A 215 33.27 -7.49 14.34
C THR A 215 32.81 -6.24 15.08
N ARG A 216 32.66 -6.31 16.41
CA ARG A 216 32.36 -5.12 17.22
C ARG A 216 33.39 -4.02 17.05
N GLY A 217 34.68 -4.37 17.11
CA GLY A 217 35.78 -3.42 16.91
C GLY A 217 35.79 -2.78 15.52
N LEU A 218 35.37 -3.51 14.47
CA LEU A 218 35.25 -2.96 13.11
C LEU A 218 34.06 -2.01 12.98
N VAL A 219 32.90 -2.38 13.54
CA VAL A 219 31.70 -1.55 13.53
C VAL A 219 31.94 -0.22 14.25
N TYR A 220 32.56 -0.22 15.43
CA TYR A 220 32.83 1.03 16.15
C TYR A 220 33.83 1.93 15.42
N LYS A 221 34.88 1.37 14.79
CA LYS A 221 35.79 2.14 13.94
C LYS A 221 35.10 2.72 12.72
N LEU A 222 34.14 1.99 12.15
CA LEU A 222 33.34 2.46 11.02
C LEU A 222 32.45 3.63 11.43
N ILE A 223 31.84 3.56 12.61
CA ILE A 223 31.05 4.64 13.21
C ILE A 223 31.92 5.87 13.48
N GLU A 224 33.09 5.72 14.10
CA GLU A 224 34.01 6.82 14.38
C GLU A 224 34.41 7.57 13.09
N ARG A 225 34.67 6.84 12.00
CA ARG A 225 34.96 7.42 10.69
C ARG A 225 33.74 8.13 10.08
N ALA A 226 32.56 7.53 10.25
CA ALA A 226 31.30 8.09 9.76
C ALA A 226 30.96 9.39 10.49
N GLU A 227 31.17 9.46 11.81
CA GLU A 227 31.00 10.66 12.63
C GLU A 227 31.97 11.77 12.20
N ALA A 228 33.26 11.45 12.11
CA ALA A 228 34.29 12.43 11.74
C ALA A 228 34.08 13.04 10.34
N SER A 229 33.48 12.28 9.42
CA SER A 229 33.30 12.69 8.01
C SER A 229 31.84 12.98 7.64
N ASN A 230 30.92 12.89 8.60
CA ASN A 230 29.46 12.90 8.40
C ASN A 230 28.98 11.98 7.25
N ALA A 231 29.61 10.81 7.12
CA ALA A 231 29.49 9.88 5.97
C ALA A 231 28.68 8.62 6.31
N TRP A 232 27.51 8.81 6.94
CA TRP A 232 26.68 7.72 7.46
C TRP A 232 26.17 6.74 6.39
N ASN A 233 25.80 7.26 5.21
CA ASN A 233 25.34 6.41 4.09
C ASN A 233 26.47 5.49 3.60
N SER A 234 27.70 6.00 3.51
CA SER A 234 28.86 5.20 3.12
C SER A 234 29.21 4.14 4.17
N ALA A 235 28.98 4.42 5.46
CA ALA A 235 29.12 3.44 6.52
C ALA A 235 28.08 2.31 6.41
N LEU A 236 26.82 2.65 6.08
CA LEU A 236 25.77 1.66 5.84
C LEU A 236 26.06 0.82 4.59
N GLU A 237 26.53 1.41 3.50
CA GLU A 237 26.95 0.69 2.28
C GLU A 237 28.09 -0.28 2.60
N TYR A 238 29.14 0.19 3.27
CA TYR A 238 30.26 -0.65 3.71
C TYR A 238 29.78 -1.83 4.56
N ALA A 239 28.87 -1.58 5.51
CA ALA A 239 28.32 -2.63 6.35
C ALA A 239 27.56 -3.69 5.54
N ASN A 240 26.73 -3.29 4.57
CA ASN A 240 26.00 -4.20 3.68
C ASN A 240 26.93 -5.08 2.82
N GLU A 241 28.11 -4.59 2.47
CA GLU A 241 29.08 -5.33 1.66
C GLU A 241 29.94 -6.29 2.49
N HIS A 242 30.23 -5.95 3.74
CA HIS A 242 31.27 -6.62 4.54
C HIS A 242 30.74 -7.46 5.71
N PHE A 243 29.47 -7.31 6.11
CA PHE A 243 28.85 -8.10 7.17
C PHE A 243 27.63 -8.85 6.65
N GLN A 244 27.29 -9.97 7.30
CA GLN A 244 26.09 -10.76 6.97
C GLN A 244 25.41 -11.28 8.24
N GLY A 245 24.14 -11.68 8.13
CA GLY A 245 23.40 -12.26 9.24
C GLY A 245 23.35 -11.35 10.48
N VAL A 246 23.64 -11.91 11.66
CA VAL A 246 23.57 -11.22 12.96
C VAL A 246 24.54 -10.04 13.04
N GLU A 247 25.73 -10.16 12.42
CA GLU A 247 26.75 -9.11 12.39
C GLU A 247 26.28 -7.88 11.60
N LEU A 248 25.60 -8.10 10.46
CA LEU A 248 25.04 -7.02 9.65
C LEU A 248 23.92 -6.30 10.39
N THR A 249 23.05 -7.06 11.06
CA THR A 249 21.96 -6.49 11.87
C THR A 249 22.52 -5.65 13.01
N PHE A 250 23.56 -6.13 13.72
CA PHE A 250 24.27 -5.38 14.74
C PHE A 250 24.93 -4.11 14.19
N ALA A 251 25.65 -4.21 13.06
CA ALA A 251 26.32 -3.07 12.43
C ALA A 251 25.33 -1.95 12.05
N LYS A 252 24.20 -2.31 11.40
CA LYS A 252 23.16 -1.35 11.03
C LYS A 252 22.53 -0.69 12.26
N GLN A 253 22.31 -1.47 13.32
CA GLN A 253 21.74 -0.98 14.57
C GLN A 253 22.65 0.07 15.23
N GLU A 254 23.93 -0.23 15.40
CA GLU A 254 24.87 0.67 16.06
C GLU A 254 25.15 1.93 15.24
N ILE A 255 25.25 1.82 13.90
CA ILE A 255 25.41 2.98 13.01
C ILE A 255 24.19 3.90 13.11
N PHE A 256 22.99 3.34 13.13
CA PHE A 256 21.75 4.11 13.25
C PHE A 256 21.62 4.80 14.62
N ASN A 257 21.98 4.10 15.70
CA ASN A 257 22.00 4.67 17.05
C ASN A 257 22.99 5.82 17.16
N ALA A 258 24.21 5.66 16.65
CA ALA A 258 25.23 6.69 16.64
C ALA A 258 24.82 7.91 15.80
N GLN A 259 24.24 7.70 14.62
CA GLN A 259 23.73 8.78 13.77
C GLN A 259 22.65 9.62 14.47
N GLN A 260 21.72 8.97 15.18
CA GLN A 260 20.71 9.66 15.96
C GLN A 260 21.30 10.45 17.14
N GLN A 261 22.30 9.89 17.83
CA GLN A 261 22.98 10.59 18.92
C GLN A 261 23.76 11.81 18.41
N ALA A 262 24.47 11.68 17.29
CA ALA A 262 25.17 12.79 16.64
C ALA A 262 24.20 13.90 16.19
N ALA A 263 23.05 13.54 15.61
CA ALA A 263 22.01 14.51 15.22
C ALA A 263 21.39 15.22 16.44
N LYS A 264 21.22 14.53 17.58
CA LYS A 264 20.78 15.12 18.85
C LYS A 264 21.85 16.04 19.46
N ALA A 265 23.13 15.70 19.36
CA ALA A 265 24.23 16.55 19.83
C ALA A 265 24.35 17.86 19.02
N LEU A 266 24.08 17.83 17.72
CA LEU A 266 24.06 19.01 16.85
C LEU A 266 22.87 19.94 17.09
N THR A 267 21.81 19.46 17.77
CA THR A 267 20.56 20.20 18.01
C THR A 267 20.40 20.69 19.45
N GLN A 268 21.32 20.36 20.36
CA GLN A 268 21.37 20.99 21.69
C GLN A 268 22.00 22.39 21.61
N PRO A 269 21.35 23.43 22.15
CA PRO A 269 21.95 24.76 22.21
C PRO A 269 23.20 24.72 23.11
N LEU A 270 24.28 25.36 22.67
CA LEU A 270 25.47 25.61 23.50
C LEU A 270 25.02 26.25 24.81
N ALA A 271 25.09 25.49 25.91
CA ALA A 271 24.96 26.07 27.23
C ALA A 271 26.10 27.09 27.39
N SER A 272 25.69 28.33 27.67
CA SER A 272 26.50 29.50 27.96
C SER A 272 27.60 29.26 28.99
#